data_AF-A0A7L2L3R9-F1
#
_entry.id   AF-A0A7L2L3R9-F1
#
_cell.length_a   1.000
_cell.length_b   1.000
_cell.length_c   1.000
_cell.angle_alpha   90.00
_cell.angle_beta   90.00
_cell.angle_gamma   90.00
#
_symmetry.space_group_name_H-M   'P 1'
#
loop_
_entity.id
_entity.type
_entity.pdbx_description
1 polymer ?
#
loop_
_entity_poly.entity_id
_entity_poly.type
_entity_poly.pdbx_seq_one_letter_code
_entity_poly.pdbx_strand_id
1 'polypeptide(L)'
;VDALRLRLEEKETFLNKKTKQLQDLTEEKGTLAGEIRDMKDMLEVKERKINVLQKKIENLQEQLRDKDKQLTNLKDRVKSLQTDSSNTDTALATLEEALSEKERIIERLKEQRDRDDRERLEEIESFKKENKDLKEKVNALQAELTEKESSLIDLKEHASSLASAGLKRDSKLKSLEIAIEQKKEECSKLEAQLKKAHEAEEEARMNPEFADRMKQLDKEASYYREECGKAQAEVDRLLEILKEVENEKNDKDKKIAELERHMKDQNKKVANLKHNQQLEKKKNAQLLEEVRRREDNMTDNSQHLQDALLISFVSMKYLLFRVRKKTIEFADLCTVTTSATAFSYSWEEKVQVEELMNALEKTRQELDSTKARLASTQQSLAEKEAHLANLRIERRKQLEEILEMKQEALLAAISEKDANIALLELSASKKKKTQDEVMALKREKDRLVHQLKQQTQNRMKLMADNYDDDHHHYHHHHHHHHHRSPGRTQHNHRPS
;
A
#
# COMPACT_ATOMS: atom_id res chain seq x y z
N VAL A 1 -70.94 -165.68 -38.07
CA VAL A 1 -69.92 -165.36 -37.04
C VAL A 1 -69.16 -164.09 -37.40
N ASP A 2 -68.79 -163.94 -38.66
CA ASP A 2 -67.70 -163.05 -39.07
C ASP A 2 -68.07 -161.56 -39.05
N ALA A 3 -69.35 -161.22 -39.17
CA ALA A 3 -69.84 -159.87 -38.87
C ALA A 3 -69.62 -159.43 -37.41
N LEU A 4 -69.54 -160.36 -36.44
CA LEU A 4 -69.16 -160.05 -35.06
C LEU A 4 -67.64 -159.94 -34.90
N ARG A 5 -66.85 -160.70 -35.68
CA ARG A 5 -65.38 -160.56 -35.73
C ARG A 5 -64.98 -159.21 -36.30
N LEU A 6 -65.52 -158.84 -37.46
CA LEU A 6 -65.27 -157.54 -38.10
C LEU A 6 -65.66 -156.37 -37.17
N ARG A 7 -66.82 -156.47 -36.49
CA ARG A 7 -67.24 -155.46 -35.51
C ARG A 7 -66.37 -155.42 -34.25
N LEU A 8 -65.73 -156.52 -33.87
CA LEU A 8 -64.74 -156.57 -32.79
C LEU A 8 -63.42 -155.93 -33.24
N GLU A 9 -62.96 -156.23 -34.45
CA GLU A 9 -61.76 -155.66 -35.08
C GLU A 9 -61.90 -154.14 -35.33
N GLU A 10 -63.08 -153.67 -35.73
CA GLU A 10 -63.45 -152.24 -35.75
C GLU A 10 -63.38 -151.59 -34.35
N LYS A 11 -63.76 -152.33 -33.30
CA LYS A 11 -63.69 -151.85 -31.91
C LYS A 11 -62.27 -151.85 -31.35
N GLU A 12 -61.48 -152.86 -31.65
CA GLU A 12 -60.06 -152.96 -31.27
C GLU A 12 -59.23 -151.89 -32.01
N THR A 13 -59.44 -151.70 -33.30
CA THR A 13 -58.79 -150.61 -34.05
C THR A 13 -59.24 -149.22 -33.59
N PHE A 14 -60.50 -149.03 -33.17
CA PHE A 14 -60.96 -147.80 -32.54
C PHE A 14 -60.34 -147.58 -31.14
N LEU A 15 -60.25 -148.64 -30.31
CA LEU A 15 -59.59 -148.58 -29.00
C LEU A 15 -58.11 -148.26 -29.16
N ASN A 16 -57.39 -148.91 -30.08
CA ASN A 16 -55.98 -148.63 -30.35
C ASN A 16 -55.77 -147.18 -30.82
N LYS A 17 -56.66 -146.64 -31.67
CA LYS A 17 -56.66 -145.21 -32.03
C LYS A 17 -56.90 -144.30 -30.82
N LYS A 18 -57.76 -144.69 -29.87
CA LYS A 18 -58.02 -143.93 -28.64
C LYS A 18 -56.89 -144.01 -27.62
N THR A 19 -56.27 -145.18 -27.45
CA THR A 19 -55.06 -145.36 -26.63
C THR A 19 -53.92 -144.52 -27.18
N LYS A 20 -53.70 -144.52 -28.51
CA LYS A 20 -52.71 -143.65 -29.12
C LYS A 20 -53.03 -142.17 -28.89
N GLN A 21 -54.27 -141.72 -29.14
CA GLN A 21 -54.66 -140.32 -28.85
C GLN A 21 -54.42 -139.92 -27.39
N LEU A 22 -54.61 -140.84 -26.42
CA LEU A 22 -54.30 -140.59 -25.02
C LEU A 22 -52.79 -140.53 -24.74
N GLN A 23 -51.97 -141.32 -25.45
CA GLN A 23 -50.52 -141.23 -25.38
C GLN A 23 -50.03 -139.89 -25.98
N ASP A 24 -50.45 -139.57 -27.21
CA ASP A 24 -50.09 -138.33 -27.92
C ASP A 24 -50.41 -137.10 -27.04
N LEU A 25 -51.62 -137.04 -26.44
CA LEU A 25 -52.03 -135.98 -25.52
C LEU A 25 -51.29 -135.99 -24.16
N THR A 26 -50.76 -137.14 -23.73
CA THR A 26 -49.95 -137.24 -22.50
C THR A 26 -48.53 -136.74 -22.73
N GLU A 27 -47.97 -137.00 -23.91
CA GLU A 27 -46.67 -136.48 -24.35
C GLU A 27 -46.75 -134.95 -24.57
N GLU A 28 -47.80 -134.44 -25.23
CA GLU A 28 -48.08 -133.00 -25.38
C GLU A 28 -48.27 -132.30 -24.01
N LYS A 29 -49.02 -132.91 -23.09
CA LYS A 29 -49.11 -132.42 -21.71
C LYS A 29 -47.75 -132.39 -21.01
N GLY A 30 -46.87 -133.33 -21.33
CA GLY A 30 -45.49 -133.39 -20.84
C GLY A 30 -44.63 -132.24 -21.36
N THR A 31 -44.66 -131.94 -22.66
CA THR A 31 -43.91 -130.83 -23.25
C THR A 31 -44.42 -129.48 -22.74
N LEU A 32 -45.73 -129.26 -22.72
CA LEU A 32 -46.34 -128.04 -22.18
C LEU A 32 -46.02 -127.83 -20.69
N ALA A 33 -45.94 -128.90 -19.89
CA ALA A 33 -45.51 -128.81 -18.49
C ALA A 33 -44.02 -128.47 -18.32
N GLY A 34 -43.19 -128.80 -19.31
CA GLY A 34 -41.79 -128.35 -19.42
C GLY A 34 -41.71 -126.85 -19.76
N GLU A 35 -42.36 -126.43 -20.84
CA GLU A 35 -42.42 -125.03 -21.28
C GLU A 35 -42.95 -124.08 -20.18
N ILE A 36 -43.97 -124.51 -19.42
CA ILE A 36 -44.50 -123.77 -18.27
C ILE A 36 -43.48 -123.64 -17.12
N ARG A 37 -42.52 -124.57 -16.98
CA ARG A 37 -41.41 -124.44 -16.01
C ARG A 37 -40.38 -123.44 -16.53
N ASP A 38 -39.91 -123.61 -17.75
CA ASP A 38 -38.88 -122.75 -18.35
C ASP A 38 -39.35 -121.28 -18.44
N MET A 39 -40.63 -121.05 -18.72
CA MET A 39 -41.25 -119.72 -18.67
C MET A 39 -41.30 -119.12 -17.25
N LYS A 40 -41.48 -119.92 -16.20
CA LYS A 40 -41.44 -119.45 -14.80
C LYS A 40 -40.03 -119.09 -14.36
N ASP A 41 -39.06 -119.94 -14.67
CA ASP A 41 -37.65 -119.68 -14.35
C ASP A 41 -37.15 -118.42 -15.09
N MET A 42 -37.57 -118.24 -16.36
CA MET A 42 -37.31 -117.01 -17.12
C MET A 42 -38.03 -115.78 -16.54
N LEU A 43 -39.24 -115.94 -15.98
CA LEU A 43 -39.96 -114.87 -15.31
C LEU A 43 -39.25 -114.44 -14.02
N GLU A 44 -38.83 -115.39 -13.18
CA GLU A 44 -38.09 -115.06 -11.95
C GLU A 44 -36.75 -114.35 -12.25
N VAL A 45 -36.03 -114.77 -13.30
CA VAL A 45 -34.83 -114.08 -13.78
C VAL A 45 -35.13 -112.65 -14.24
N LYS A 46 -36.29 -112.41 -14.88
CA LYS A 46 -36.73 -111.06 -15.27
C LYS A 46 -37.10 -110.20 -14.05
N GLU A 47 -37.81 -110.76 -13.06
CA GLU A 47 -38.14 -110.07 -11.80
C GLU A 47 -36.88 -109.69 -11.01
N ARG A 48 -35.95 -110.63 -10.82
CA ARG A 48 -34.63 -110.37 -10.20
C ARG A 48 -33.88 -109.25 -10.94
N LYS A 49 -33.93 -109.22 -12.28
CA LYS A 49 -33.32 -108.17 -13.10
C LYS A 49 -34.03 -106.81 -12.95
N ILE A 50 -35.36 -106.78 -12.87
CA ILE A 50 -36.15 -105.57 -12.61
C ILE A 50 -35.77 -104.99 -11.23
N ASN A 51 -35.70 -105.81 -10.19
CA ASN A 51 -35.34 -105.39 -8.84
C ASN A 51 -33.93 -104.78 -8.76
N VAL A 52 -32.97 -105.30 -9.53
CA VAL A 52 -31.61 -104.73 -9.66
C VAL A 52 -31.62 -103.39 -10.41
N LEU A 53 -32.44 -103.26 -11.46
CA LEU A 53 -32.57 -102.01 -12.21
C LEU A 53 -33.27 -100.91 -11.40
N GLN A 54 -34.31 -101.25 -10.63
CA GLN A 54 -34.99 -100.32 -9.69
C GLN A 54 -34.00 -99.75 -8.68
N LYS A 55 -33.25 -100.60 -7.97
CA LYS A 55 -32.21 -100.15 -7.03
C LYS A 55 -31.12 -99.28 -7.67
N LYS A 56 -30.80 -99.52 -8.94
CA LYS A 56 -29.87 -98.67 -9.68
C LYS A 56 -30.47 -97.30 -10.03
N ILE A 57 -31.76 -97.24 -10.36
CA ILE A 57 -32.50 -95.99 -10.60
C ILE A 57 -32.60 -95.18 -9.30
N GLU A 58 -32.98 -95.80 -8.19
CA GLU A 58 -33.08 -95.16 -6.86
C GLU A 58 -31.76 -94.50 -6.44
N ASN A 59 -30.64 -95.23 -6.57
CA ASN A 59 -29.30 -94.73 -6.25
C ASN A 59 -28.89 -93.56 -7.18
N LEU A 60 -29.18 -93.64 -8.48
CA LEU A 60 -28.93 -92.53 -9.41
C LEU A 60 -29.81 -91.30 -9.12
N GLN A 61 -31.06 -91.49 -8.68
CA GLN A 61 -31.94 -90.41 -8.23
C GLN A 61 -31.49 -89.77 -6.92
N GLU A 62 -30.86 -90.52 -6.02
CA GLU A 62 -30.21 -89.98 -4.81
C GLU A 62 -28.96 -89.17 -5.17
N GLN A 63 -28.07 -89.71 -6.00
CA GLN A 63 -26.88 -88.99 -6.49
C GLN A 63 -27.25 -87.69 -7.22
N LEU A 64 -28.32 -87.69 -8.01
CA LEU A 64 -28.82 -86.48 -8.68
C LEU A 64 -29.28 -85.43 -7.67
N ARG A 65 -30.10 -85.82 -6.69
CA ARG A 65 -30.57 -84.92 -5.61
C ARG A 65 -29.42 -84.31 -4.81
N ASP A 66 -28.34 -85.07 -4.56
CA ASP A 66 -27.16 -84.54 -3.89
C ASP A 66 -26.31 -83.62 -4.79
N LYS A 67 -26.30 -83.85 -6.11
CA LYS A 67 -25.71 -82.90 -7.07
C LYS A 67 -26.51 -81.60 -7.16
N ASP A 68 -27.84 -81.66 -7.11
CA ASP A 68 -28.69 -80.46 -7.08
C ASP A 68 -28.49 -79.63 -5.80
N LYS A 69 -28.32 -80.28 -4.64
CA LYS A 69 -27.90 -79.60 -3.38
C LYS A 69 -26.54 -78.93 -3.54
N GLN A 70 -25.53 -79.65 -4.06
CA GLN A 70 -24.19 -79.10 -4.28
C GLN A 70 -24.21 -77.89 -5.23
N LEU A 71 -24.99 -77.98 -6.32
CA LEU A 71 -25.16 -76.92 -7.30
C LEU A 71 -25.88 -75.69 -6.71
N THR A 72 -26.86 -75.90 -5.83
CA THR A 72 -27.55 -74.83 -5.10
C THR A 72 -26.60 -74.11 -4.14
N ASN A 73 -25.86 -74.85 -3.31
CA ASN A 73 -24.87 -74.28 -2.39
C ASN A 73 -23.77 -73.49 -3.13
N LEU A 74 -23.35 -73.95 -4.31
CA LEU A 74 -22.42 -73.22 -5.17
C LEU A 74 -23.02 -71.94 -5.75
N LYS A 75 -24.29 -71.95 -6.19
CA LYS A 75 -24.99 -70.73 -6.64
C LYS A 75 -25.07 -69.68 -5.53
N ASP A 76 -25.39 -70.08 -4.31
CA ASP A 76 -25.52 -69.13 -3.19
C ASP A 76 -24.16 -68.59 -2.72
N ARG A 77 -23.10 -69.41 -2.77
CA ARG A 77 -21.72 -68.92 -2.60
C ARG A 77 -21.31 -67.92 -3.70
N VAL A 78 -21.70 -68.16 -4.96
CA VAL A 78 -21.45 -67.20 -6.06
C VAL A 78 -22.20 -65.88 -5.84
N LYS A 79 -23.46 -65.90 -5.39
CA LYS A 79 -24.20 -64.67 -5.03
C LYS A 79 -23.52 -63.87 -3.91
N SER A 80 -23.02 -64.55 -2.87
CA SER A 80 -22.25 -63.90 -1.80
C SER A 80 -21.04 -63.19 -2.39
N LEU A 81 -20.20 -63.92 -3.14
CA LEU A 81 -18.99 -63.36 -3.76
C LEU A 81 -19.28 -62.21 -4.75
N GLN A 82 -20.43 -62.23 -5.43
CA GLN A 82 -20.88 -61.11 -6.29
C GLN A 82 -21.27 -59.87 -5.47
N THR A 83 -21.89 -60.08 -4.30
CA THR A 83 -22.21 -59.00 -3.35
C THR A 83 -20.93 -58.44 -2.73
N ASP A 84 -20.01 -59.30 -2.31
CA ASP A 84 -18.71 -58.95 -1.75
C ASP A 84 -17.84 -58.19 -2.78
N SER A 85 -17.89 -58.58 -4.06
CA SER A 85 -17.28 -57.84 -5.17
C SER A 85 -17.90 -56.45 -5.30
N SER A 86 -19.23 -56.35 -5.45
CA SER A 86 -19.91 -55.06 -5.63
C SER A 86 -19.71 -54.09 -4.46
N ASN A 87 -19.57 -54.62 -3.24
CA ASN A 87 -19.21 -53.85 -2.05
C ASN A 87 -17.74 -53.35 -2.14
N THR A 88 -16.82 -54.19 -2.62
CA THR A 88 -15.42 -53.84 -2.85
C THR A 88 -15.28 -52.78 -3.95
N ASP A 89 -16.01 -52.92 -5.06
CA ASP A 89 -16.04 -51.97 -6.17
C ASP A 89 -16.56 -50.59 -5.69
N THR A 90 -17.58 -50.57 -4.83
CA THR A 90 -18.11 -49.35 -4.21
C THR A 90 -17.10 -48.69 -3.26
N ALA A 91 -16.37 -49.49 -2.47
CA ALA A 91 -15.31 -49.00 -1.59
C ALA A 91 -14.13 -48.43 -2.38
N LEU A 92 -13.74 -49.06 -3.50
CA LEU A 92 -12.70 -48.56 -4.39
C LEU A 92 -13.09 -47.22 -5.00
N ALA A 93 -14.29 -47.08 -5.58
CA ALA A 93 -14.77 -45.81 -6.13
C ALA A 93 -14.79 -44.68 -5.07
N THR A 94 -15.14 -45.01 -3.82
CA THR A 94 -15.11 -44.05 -2.69
C THR A 94 -13.67 -43.61 -2.36
N LEU A 95 -12.69 -44.52 -2.46
CA LEU A 95 -11.28 -44.20 -2.25
C LEU A 95 -10.69 -43.40 -3.42
N GLU A 96 -11.10 -43.67 -4.66
CA GLU A 96 -10.70 -42.91 -5.85
C GLU A 96 -11.20 -41.46 -5.79
N GLU A 97 -12.47 -41.23 -5.42
CA GLU A 97 -12.99 -39.87 -5.20
C GLU A 97 -12.26 -39.15 -4.06
N ALA A 98 -12.01 -39.84 -2.94
CA ALA A 98 -11.25 -39.28 -1.82
C ALA A 98 -9.81 -38.91 -2.21
N LEU A 99 -9.14 -39.72 -3.03
CA LEU A 99 -7.81 -39.41 -3.58
C LEU A 99 -7.85 -38.20 -4.52
N SER A 100 -8.81 -38.15 -5.43
CA SER A 100 -9.00 -37.02 -6.36
C SER A 100 -9.20 -35.68 -5.62
N GLU A 101 -9.96 -35.67 -4.53
CA GLU A 101 -10.10 -34.45 -3.71
C GLU A 101 -8.82 -34.11 -2.92
N LYS A 102 -8.03 -35.11 -2.48
CA LYS A 102 -6.69 -34.84 -1.91
C LYS A 102 -5.74 -34.21 -2.94
N GLU A 103 -5.75 -34.68 -4.19
CA GLU A 103 -4.95 -34.08 -5.27
C GLU A 103 -5.37 -32.62 -5.53
N ARG A 104 -6.68 -32.33 -5.60
CA ARG A 104 -7.21 -30.95 -5.71
C ARG A 104 -6.86 -30.06 -4.51
N ILE A 105 -6.77 -30.61 -3.31
CA ILE A 105 -6.31 -29.88 -2.11
C ILE A 105 -4.80 -29.58 -2.23
N ILE A 106 -4.00 -30.56 -2.67
CA ILE A 106 -2.55 -30.40 -2.89
C ILE A 106 -2.27 -29.32 -3.94
N GLU A 107 -3.01 -29.29 -5.07
CA GLU A 107 -2.77 -28.27 -6.11
C GLU A 107 -3.11 -26.86 -5.62
N ARG A 108 -4.26 -26.67 -4.96
CA ARG A 108 -4.63 -25.38 -4.33
C ARG A 108 -3.59 -24.90 -3.31
N LEU A 109 -2.93 -25.82 -2.59
CA LEU A 109 -1.86 -25.48 -1.64
C LEU A 109 -0.54 -25.10 -2.33
N LYS A 110 -0.20 -25.72 -3.47
CA LYS A 110 0.91 -25.26 -4.32
C LYS A 110 0.62 -23.87 -4.87
N GLU A 111 -0.56 -23.65 -5.46
CA GLU A 111 -0.98 -22.37 -6.01
C GLU A 111 -0.99 -21.23 -4.97
N GLN A 112 -1.34 -21.54 -3.71
CA GLN A 112 -1.23 -20.59 -2.61
C GLN A 112 0.22 -20.27 -2.29
N ARG A 113 1.07 -21.28 -2.03
CA ARG A 113 2.51 -21.06 -1.79
C ARG A 113 3.15 -20.25 -2.92
N ASP A 114 2.85 -20.60 -4.17
CA ASP A 114 3.42 -19.96 -5.33
C ASP A 114 2.85 -18.54 -5.57
N ARG A 115 1.76 -18.14 -4.89
CA ARG A 115 1.34 -16.73 -4.78
C ARG A 115 2.07 -16.04 -3.62
N ASP A 116 2.05 -16.62 -2.42
CA ASP A 116 2.75 -16.10 -1.24
C ASP A 116 4.23 -15.78 -1.52
N ASP A 117 4.93 -16.67 -2.24
CA ASP A 117 6.35 -16.51 -2.58
C ASP A 117 6.59 -15.49 -3.72
N ARG A 118 5.60 -15.23 -4.58
CA ARG A 118 5.65 -14.10 -5.53
C ARG A 118 5.43 -12.76 -4.82
N GLU A 119 4.41 -12.68 -3.98
CA GLU A 119 4.08 -11.49 -3.18
C GLU A 119 5.30 -11.08 -2.30
N ARG A 120 5.96 -12.05 -1.64
CA ARG A 120 7.23 -11.83 -0.92
C ARG A 120 8.37 -11.33 -1.80
N LEU A 121 8.51 -11.85 -3.03
CA LEU A 121 9.55 -11.40 -3.94
C LEU A 121 9.30 -9.96 -4.40
N GLU A 122 8.05 -9.60 -4.70
CA GLU A 122 7.64 -8.25 -5.05
C GLU A 122 7.83 -7.25 -3.90
N GLU A 123 7.52 -7.63 -2.65
CA GLU A 123 7.88 -6.86 -1.45
C GLU A 123 9.40 -6.65 -1.33
N ILE A 124 10.20 -7.71 -1.49
CA ILE A 124 11.66 -7.64 -1.40
C ILE A 124 12.25 -6.76 -2.52
N GLU A 125 11.69 -6.78 -3.73
CA GLU A 125 12.12 -5.88 -4.81
C GLU A 125 11.70 -4.43 -4.58
N SER A 126 10.50 -4.20 -4.02
CA SER A 126 10.05 -2.88 -3.58
C SER A 126 11.00 -2.28 -2.53
N PHE A 127 11.29 -3.02 -1.45
CA PHE A 127 12.23 -2.58 -0.42
C PHE A 127 13.67 -2.41 -0.94
N LYS A 128 14.14 -3.24 -1.87
CA LYS A 128 15.44 -3.04 -2.55
C LYS A 128 15.47 -1.73 -3.34
N LYS A 129 14.39 -1.41 -4.05
CA LYS A 129 14.27 -0.17 -4.81
C LYS A 129 14.24 1.05 -3.88
N GLU A 130 13.42 1.03 -2.83
CA GLU A 130 13.38 2.11 -1.84
C GLU A 130 14.75 2.34 -1.19
N ASN A 131 15.46 1.26 -0.80
CA ASN A 131 16.81 1.37 -0.25
C ASN A 131 17.83 1.96 -1.25
N LYS A 132 17.68 1.68 -2.55
CA LYS A 132 18.51 2.29 -3.61
C LYS A 132 18.20 3.77 -3.75
N ASP A 133 16.93 4.14 -3.85
CA ASP A 133 16.48 5.52 -4.04
C ASP A 133 16.83 6.40 -2.81
N LEU A 134 16.72 5.85 -1.59
CA LEU A 134 17.20 6.47 -0.35
C LEU A 134 18.72 6.66 -0.35
N LYS A 135 19.49 5.65 -0.80
CA LYS A 135 20.96 5.74 -0.87
C LYS A 135 21.43 6.77 -1.90
N GLU A 136 20.74 6.88 -3.03
CA GLU A 136 21.00 7.93 -4.02
C GLU A 136 20.68 9.32 -3.47
N LYS A 137 19.59 9.47 -2.71
CA LYS A 137 19.24 10.71 -2.00
C LYS A 137 20.26 11.09 -0.92
N VAL A 138 20.79 10.13 -0.16
CA VAL A 138 21.88 10.37 0.81
C VAL A 138 23.14 10.83 0.09
N ASN A 139 23.53 10.20 -1.01
CA ASN A 139 24.70 10.61 -1.79
C ASN A 139 24.54 12.05 -2.36
N ALA A 140 23.34 12.41 -2.83
CA ALA A 140 23.05 13.76 -3.32
C ALA A 140 23.18 14.82 -2.21
N LEU A 141 22.56 14.57 -1.04
CA LEU A 141 22.66 15.47 0.13
C LEU A 141 24.10 15.57 0.66
N GLN A 142 24.89 14.49 0.58
CA GLN A 142 26.31 14.51 0.94
C GLN A 142 27.12 15.40 -0.03
N ALA A 143 26.83 15.37 -1.33
CA ALA A 143 27.46 16.23 -2.33
C ALA A 143 27.08 17.71 -2.13
N GLU A 144 25.79 18.01 -1.95
CA GLU A 144 25.30 19.36 -1.62
C GLU A 144 25.97 19.91 -0.36
N LEU A 145 26.10 19.09 0.69
CA LEU A 145 26.79 19.48 1.92
C LEU A 145 28.24 19.88 1.64
N THR A 146 29.01 19.07 0.90
CA THR A 146 30.41 19.40 0.56
C THR A 146 30.54 20.67 -0.31
N GLU A 147 29.57 20.95 -1.18
CA GLU A 147 29.51 22.20 -1.94
C GLU A 147 29.30 23.42 -1.03
N LYS A 148 28.41 23.29 -0.02
CA LYS A 148 28.18 24.36 0.96
C LYS A 148 29.34 24.52 1.94
N GLU A 149 30.04 23.44 2.28
CA GLU A 149 31.28 23.51 3.06
C GLU A 149 32.38 24.26 2.31
N SER A 150 32.58 23.98 1.01
CA SER A 150 33.50 24.76 0.16
C SER A 150 33.10 26.23 0.08
N SER A 151 31.82 26.51 -0.23
CA SER A 151 31.29 27.87 -0.32
C SER A 151 31.45 28.66 1.00
N LEU A 152 31.37 27.98 2.14
CA LEU A 152 31.58 28.56 3.46
C LEU A 152 33.06 28.85 3.75
N ILE A 153 33.99 28.10 3.19
CA ILE A 153 35.44 28.40 3.25
C ILE A 153 35.73 29.64 2.41
N ASP A 154 35.27 29.69 1.15
CA ASP A 154 35.45 30.85 0.27
C ASP A 154 34.91 32.16 0.90
N LEU A 155 33.73 32.10 1.52
CA LEU A 155 33.14 33.23 2.25
C LEU A 155 33.96 33.63 3.48
N LYS A 156 34.57 32.69 4.21
CA LYS A 156 35.46 32.98 5.34
C LYS A 156 36.76 33.62 4.88
N GLU A 157 37.36 33.17 3.78
CA GLU A 157 38.56 33.79 3.19
C GLU A 157 38.28 35.20 2.66
N HIS A 158 37.13 35.40 1.99
CA HIS A 158 36.70 36.72 1.55
C HIS A 158 36.43 37.67 2.73
N ALA A 159 35.74 37.19 3.79
CA ALA A 159 35.52 37.98 5.01
C ALA A 159 36.84 38.33 5.74
N SER A 160 37.79 37.40 5.82
CA SER A 160 39.12 37.64 6.39
C SER A 160 39.91 38.66 5.57
N SER A 161 39.81 38.57 4.24
CA SER A 161 40.43 39.52 3.31
C SER A 161 39.86 40.93 3.48
N LEU A 162 38.53 41.06 3.54
CA LEU A 162 37.84 42.33 3.83
C LEU A 162 38.22 42.89 5.20
N ALA A 163 38.31 42.07 6.25
CA ALA A 163 38.77 42.50 7.56
C ALA A 163 40.21 43.06 7.52
N SER A 164 41.12 42.38 6.80
CA SER A 164 42.49 42.87 6.60
C SER A 164 42.55 44.18 5.82
N ALA A 165 41.65 44.37 4.85
CA ALA A 165 41.53 45.60 4.07
C ALA A 165 40.92 46.75 4.90
N GLY A 166 39.97 46.44 5.80
CA GLY A 166 39.46 47.35 6.82
C GLY A 166 40.56 47.86 7.73
N LEU A 167 41.33 46.96 8.37
CA LEU A 167 42.46 47.33 9.23
C LEU A 167 43.52 48.20 8.52
N LYS A 168 43.78 47.93 7.22
CA LYS A 168 44.67 48.77 6.39
C LYS A 168 44.08 50.14 6.05
N ARG A 169 42.76 50.26 5.92
CA ARG A 169 42.05 51.54 5.74
C ARG A 169 42.05 52.34 7.04
N ASP A 170 41.76 51.70 8.17
CA ASP A 170 41.73 52.33 9.49
C ASP A 170 43.11 52.86 9.90
N SER A 171 44.19 52.10 9.66
CA SER A 171 45.55 52.57 9.93
C SER A 171 45.93 53.76 9.05
N LYS A 172 45.52 53.76 7.78
CA LYS A 172 45.70 54.91 6.88
C LYS A 172 44.85 56.11 7.29
N LEU A 173 43.60 55.89 7.70
CA LEU A 173 42.68 56.93 8.16
C LEU A 173 43.24 57.61 9.42
N LYS A 174 43.69 56.84 10.42
CA LYS A 174 44.39 57.38 11.60
C LYS A 174 45.66 58.16 11.24
N SER A 175 46.43 57.72 10.25
CA SER A 175 47.60 58.48 9.79
C SER A 175 47.24 59.82 9.13
N LEU A 176 46.08 59.88 8.46
CA LEU A 176 45.55 61.11 7.87
C LEU A 176 44.92 62.03 8.93
N GLU A 177 44.23 61.49 9.94
CA GLU A 177 43.73 62.26 11.09
C GLU A 177 44.87 62.95 11.83
N ILE A 178 45.96 62.23 12.13
CA ILE A 178 47.17 62.79 12.74
C ILE A 178 47.78 63.89 11.87
N ALA A 179 47.89 63.68 10.54
CA ALA A 179 48.40 64.69 9.61
C ALA A 179 47.49 65.92 9.50
N ILE A 180 46.17 65.74 9.59
CA ILE A 180 45.19 66.84 9.63
C ILE A 180 45.35 67.64 10.93
N GLU A 181 45.52 66.99 12.08
CA GLU A 181 45.71 67.69 13.36
C GLU A 181 47.04 68.48 13.38
N GLN A 182 48.12 67.89 12.87
CA GLN A 182 49.39 68.60 12.64
C GLN A 182 49.20 69.84 11.74
N LYS A 183 48.38 69.74 10.69
CA LYS A 183 48.06 70.89 9.82
C LYS A 183 47.15 71.93 10.48
N LYS A 184 46.22 71.54 11.35
CA LYS A 184 45.48 72.51 12.19
C LYS A 184 46.41 73.25 13.14
N GLU A 185 47.36 72.55 13.76
CA GLU A 185 48.39 73.18 14.60
C GLU A 185 49.25 74.18 13.81
N GLU A 186 49.68 73.84 12.59
CA GLU A 186 50.39 74.76 11.71
C GLU A 186 49.52 75.98 11.35
N CYS A 187 48.26 75.78 10.95
CA CYS A 187 47.33 76.87 10.66
C CYS A 187 47.12 77.77 11.88
N SER A 188 46.91 77.22 13.08
CA SER A 188 46.73 77.99 14.31
C SER A 188 47.98 78.79 14.69
N LYS A 189 49.18 78.24 14.45
CA LYS A 189 50.46 78.97 14.61
C LYS A 189 50.58 80.12 13.60
N LEU A 190 50.12 79.94 12.35
CA LEU A 190 50.09 80.98 11.33
C LEU A 190 49.02 82.06 11.60
N GLU A 191 47.83 81.68 12.05
CA GLU A 191 46.78 82.61 12.49
C GLU A 191 47.23 83.45 13.69
N ALA A 192 47.94 82.85 14.65
CA ALA A 192 48.53 83.58 15.77
C ALA A 192 49.65 84.54 15.35
N GLN A 193 50.43 84.20 14.30
CA GLN A 193 51.40 85.12 13.69
C GLN A 193 50.70 86.27 12.94
N LEU A 194 49.66 85.95 12.15
CA LEU A 194 48.85 86.94 11.43
C LEU A 194 48.18 87.94 12.38
N LYS A 195 47.60 87.44 13.49
CA LYS A 195 46.97 88.28 14.51
C LYS A 195 47.97 89.25 15.15
N LYS A 196 49.18 88.78 15.49
CA LYS A 196 50.26 89.64 16.01
C LYS A 196 50.74 90.68 14.98
N ALA A 197 50.81 90.31 13.71
CA ALA A 197 51.17 91.25 12.65
C ALA A 197 50.11 92.36 12.48
N HIS A 198 48.82 92.00 12.57
CA HIS A 198 47.71 92.95 12.50
C HIS A 198 47.62 93.84 13.77
N GLU A 199 47.86 93.27 14.96
CA GLU A 199 47.98 94.03 16.22
C GLU A 199 49.10 95.08 16.14
N ALA A 200 50.25 94.73 15.56
CA ALA A 200 51.36 95.66 15.34
C ALA A 200 51.06 96.71 14.25
N GLU A 201 50.24 96.39 13.23
CA GLU A 201 49.79 97.36 12.23
C GLU A 201 48.85 98.41 12.83
N GLU A 202 47.88 97.99 13.66
CA GLU A 202 46.98 98.92 14.34
C GLU A 202 47.71 99.73 15.44
N GLU A 203 48.68 99.15 16.15
CA GLU A 203 49.54 99.92 17.07
C GLU A 203 50.37 100.98 16.32
N ALA A 204 50.88 100.66 15.12
CA ALA A 204 51.57 101.62 14.26
C ALA A 204 50.64 102.72 13.72
N ARG A 205 49.38 102.40 13.40
CA ARG A 205 48.34 103.37 12.99
C ARG A 205 47.96 104.33 14.12
N MET A 206 47.95 103.85 15.35
CA MET A 206 47.57 104.64 16.53
C MET A 206 48.72 105.50 17.10
N ASN A 207 49.93 105.44 16.51
CA ASN A 207 51.06 106.29 16.89
C ASN A 207 50.77 107.78 16.57
N PRO A 208 50.73 108.68 17.58
CA PRO A 208 50.45 110.10 17.37
C PRO A 208 51.50 110.82 16.49
N GLU A 209 52.74 110.35 16.39
CA GLU A 209 53.76 110.97 15.54
C GLU A 209 53.36 110.98 14.05
N PHE A 210 52.72 109.92 13.57
CA PHE A 210 52.20 109.89 12.19
C PHE A 210 51.03 110.86 12.03
N ALA A 211 50.12 110.93 13.00
CA ALA A 211 48.98 111.84 12.96
C ALA A 211 49.41 113.33 12.99
N ASP A 212 50.38 113.68 13.83
CA ASP A 212 50.91 115.05 13.90
C ASP A 212 51.78 115.41 12.68
N ARG A 213 52.53 114.45 12.12
CA ARG A 213 53.22 114.65 10.83
C ARG A 213 52.23 114.85 9.67
N MET A 214 51.07 114.19 9.71
CA MET A 214 49.99 114.43 8.75
C MET A 214 49.41 115.84 8.89
N LYS A 215 49.10 116.29 10.12
CA LYS A 215 48.67 117.69 10.39
C LYS A 215 49.72 118.73 9.95
N GLN A 216 51.01 118.39 10.03
CA GLN A 216 52.08 119.30 9.63
C GLN A 216 52.16 119.43 8.09
N LEU A 217 51.99 118.33 7.36
CA LEU A 217 51.83 118.36 5.90
C LEU A 217 50.57 119.12 5.46
N ASP A 218 49.44 118.99 6.18
CA ASP A 218 48.23 119.80 5.93
C ASP A 218 48.45 121.31 6.14
N LYS A 219 49.26 121.69 7.14
CA LYS A 219 49.66 123.08 7.36
C LYS A 219 50.54 123.61 6.23
N GLU A 220 51.53 122.84 5.80
CA GLU A 220 52.38 123.19 4.65
C GLU A 220 51.55 123.30 3.35
N ALA A 221 50.64 122.36 3.11
CA ALA A 221 49.70 122.36 1.98
C ALA A 221 48.62 123.45 2.05
N SER A 222 48.49 124.14 3.18
CA SER A 222 47.67 125.35 3.34
C SER A 222 48.51 126.61 3.15
N TYR A 223 49.73 126.65 3.71
CA TYR A 223 50.69 127.74 3.55
C TYR A 223 51.05 127.98 2.08
N TYR A 224 51.45 126.94 1.33
CA TYR A 224 51.73 127.07 -0.11
C TYR A 224 50.51 127.50 -0.93
N ARG A 225 49.29 127.21 -0.47
CA ARG A 225 48.03 127.64 -1.09
C ARG A 225 47.82 129.14 -0.94
N GLU A 226 48.16 129.68 0.23
CA GLU A 226 48.05 131.10 0.55
C GLU A 226 49.16 131.94 -0.11
N GLU A 227 50.40 131.44 -0.12
CA GLU A 227 51.52 132.07 -0.86
C GLU A 227 51.26 132.09 -2.38
N CYS A 228 50.69 131.02 -2.95
CA CYS A 228 50.28 131.02 -4.35
C CYS A 228 49.18 132.07 -4.64
N GLY A 229 48.30 132.35 -3.67
CA GLY A 229 47.31 133.42 -3.75
C GLY A 229 47.94 134.83 -3.73
N LYS A 230 48.97 135.04 -2.88
CA LYS A 230 49.74 136.30 -2.82
C LYS A 230 50.51 136.54 -4.13
N ALA A 231 51.12 135.49 -4.69
CA ALA A 231 51.80 135.56 -5.98
C ALA A 231 50.85 135.90 -7.13
N GLN A 232 49.63 135.33 -7.14
CA GLN A 232 48.61 135.67 -8.14
C GLN A 232 48.18 137.14 -8.06
N ALA A 233 48.00 137.69 -6.85
CA ALA A 233 47.61 139.08 -6.67
C ALA A 233 48.69 140.08 -7.16
N GLU A 234 49.98 139.76 -6.98
CA GLU A 234 51.06 140.61 -7.52
C GLU A 234 51.21 140.46 -9.04
N VAL A 235 50.89 139.29 -9.63
CA VAL A 235 50.77 139.12 -11.09
C VAL A 235 49.66 140.02 -11.66
N ASP A 236 48.47 140.02 -11.03
CA ASP A 236 47.34 140.84 -11.48
C ASP A 236 47.68 142.34 -11.41
N ARG A 237 48.41 142.76 -10.36
CA ARG A 237 48.92 144.13 -10.19
C ARG A 237 49.97 144.53 -11.23
N LEU A 238 50.89 143.64 -11.57
CA LEU A 238 51.89 143.87 -12.63
C LEU A 238 51.25 143.96 -14.02
N LEU A 239 50.17 143.23 -14.27
CA LEU A 239 49.37 143.35 -15.50
C LEU A 239 48.66 144.71 -15.64
N GLU A 240 48.30 145.35 -14.53
CA GLU A 240 47.71 146.70 -14.55
C GLU A 240 48.76 147.77 -14.91
N ILE A 241 49.97 147.70 -14.34
CA ILE A 241 51.10 148.58 -14.70
C ILE A 241 51.50 148.41 -16.17
N LEU A 242 51.51 147.18 -16.69
CA LEU A 242 51.75 146.88 -18.11
C LEU A 242 50.78 147.62 -19.05
N LYS A 243 49.52 147.73 -18.62
CA LYS A 243 48.43 148.43 -19.31
C LYS A 243 48.66 149.94 -19.39
N GLU A 244 49.25 150.54 -18.37
CA GLU A 244 49.59 151.98 -18.37
C GLU A 244 50.79 152.27 -19.29
N VAL A 245 51.84 151.44 -19.22
CA VAL A 245 53.02 151.55 -20.09
C VAL A 245 52.67 151.35 -21.57
N GLU A 246 51.75 150.45 -21.89
CA GLU A 246 51.28 150.24 -23.26
C GLU A 246 50.50 151.45 -23.82
N ASN A 247 49.80 152.20 -22.96
CA ASN A 247 49.16 153.47 -23.36
C ASN A 247 50.19 154.60 -23.58
N GLU A 248 51.18 154.76 -22.70
CA GLU A 248 52.25 155.75 -22.88
C GLU A 248 53.07 155.54 -24.16
N LYS A 249 53.25 154.28 -24.57
CA LYS A 249 53.91 153.93 -25.83
C LYS A 249 53.11 154.42 -27.03
N ASN A 250 51.80 154.13 -27.06
CA ASN A 250 50.91 154.43 -28.20
C ASN A 250 50.85 155.93 -28.55
N ASP A 251 51.01 156.85 -27.60
CA ASP A 251 51.04 158.29 -27.87
C ASP A 251 52.42 158.83 -28.28
N LYS A 252 53.50 158.13 -27.92
CA LYS A 252 54.85 158.41 -28.46
C LYS A 252 54.98 157.93 -29.91
N ASP A 253 54.39 156.78 -30.24
CA ASP A 253 54.35 156.25 -31.62
C ASP A 253 53.57 157.17 -32.58
N LYS A 254 52.49 157.84 -32.12
CA LYS A 254 51.79 158.89 -32.90
C LYS A 254 52.68 160.08 -33.26
N LYS A 255 53.73 160.36 -32.48
CA LYS A 255 54.67 161.47 -32.73
C LYS A 255 55.67 161.16 -33.85
N ILE A 256 55.86 159.88 -34.18
CA ILE A 256 56.84 159.40 -35.17
C ILE A 256 56.17 159.24 -36.55
N ALA A 257 54.88 158.87 -36.60
CA ALA A 257 54.14 158.57 -37.83
C ALA A 257 53.87 159.78 -38.77
N GLU A 258 54.26 161.01 -38.41
CA GLU A 258 53.98 162.21 -39.22
C GLU A 258 55.12 162.66 -40.14
N LEU A 259 56.37 162.22 -39.92
CA LEU A 259 57.54 162.73 -40.67
C LEU A 259 58.11 161.81 -41.76
N GLU A 260 57.68 160.55 -41.85
CA GLU A 260 57.94 159.67 -43.01
C GLU A 260 56.63 159.21 -43.66
N ARG A 261 55.78 160.20 -44.01
CA ARG A 261 54.59 159.98 -44.84
C ARG A 261 54.98 159.64 -46.29
N HIS A 262 54.04 158.96 -46.98
CA HIS A 262 54.00 158.65 -48.41
C HIS A 262 54.88 157.50 -48.95
N MET A 263 54.19 156.58 -49.64
CA MET A 263 54.67 155.50 -50.52
C MET A 263 55.32 154.26 -49.87
N LYS A 264 54.92 153.02 -50.22
CA LYS A 264 53.70 152.57 -50.94
C LYS A 264 53.45 151.06 -50.78
N ASP A 265 52.21 150.66 -51.07
CA ASP A 265 51.76 149.36 -51.59
C ASP A 265 51.97 148.04 -50.79
N GLN A 266 50.82 147.59 -50.26
CA GLN A 266 50.23 146.24 -50.43
C GLN A 266 50.48 145.08 -49.43
N ASN A 267 49.35 144.74 -48.78
CA ASN A 267 48.71 143.41 -48.73
C ASN A 267 49.08 142.35 -47.66
N LYS A 268 48.05 142.06 -46.83
CA LYS A 268 47.50 140.70 -46.52
C LYS A 268 48.35 139.78 -45.62
N LYS A 269 47.79 138.95 -44.71
CA LYS A 269 46.40 138.76 -44.22
C LYS A 269 46.39 137.78 -43.02
N VAL A 270 45.31 137.82 -42.21
CA VAL A 270 44.65 136.64 -41.55
C VAL A 270 45.40 135.89 -40.41
N ALA A 271 44.75 135.23 -39.45
CA ALA A 271 43.51 135.52 -38.70
C ALA A 271 43.36 134.57 -37.47
N ASN A 272 42.40 134.91 -36.61
CA ASN A 272 41.99 134.26 -35.35
C ASN A 272 41.50 132.79 -35.40
N LEU A 273 41.89 132.04 -34.35
CA LEU A 273 41.07 131.25 -33.39
C LEU A 273 40.05 130.14 -33.79
N LYS A 274 40.19 129.02 -33.04
CA LYS A 274 39.16 128.08 -32.47
C LYS A 274 38.44 127.03 -33.33
N HIS A 275 38.57 125.77 -32.88
CA HIS A 275 37.88 124.52 -33.24
C HIS A 275 38.15 123.46 -32.11
N ASN A 276 37.39 122.38 -31.85
CA ASN A 276 36.04 121.98 -32.31
C ASN A 276 35.34 120.95 -31.36
N GLN A 277 34.10 120.58 -31.70
CA GLN A 277 33.28 119.34 -31.57
C GLN A 277 33.96 117.95 -31.27
N GLN A 278 33.27 116.80 -31.11
CA GLN A 278 31.95 116.36 -30.57
C GLN A 278 31.88 114.80 -30.61
N LEU A 279 31.19 114.20 -29.63
CA LEU A 279 30.22 113.07 -29.65
C LEU A 279 30.11 112.00 -30.80
N GLU A 280 29.65 110.81 -30.35
CA GLU A 280 28.59 109.90 -30.89
C GLU A 280 28.93 108.46 -31.42
N LYS A 281 28.06 107.50 -31.02
CA LYS A 281 27.72 106.17 -31.66
C LYS A 281 28.73 104.99 -31.50
N LYS A 282 28.32 103.69 -31.39
CA LYS A 282 26.97 103.06 -31.45
C LYS A 282 26.84 101.59 -30.91
N LYS A 283 25.65 101.29 -30.36
CA LYS A 283 24.75 100.10 -30.55
C LYS A 283 24.88 98.77 -29.76
N ASN A 284 23.67 98.20 -29.52
CA ASN A 284 23.29 96.84 -29.09
C ASN A 284 23.69 96.44 -27.65
N ALA A 285 22.87 95.79 -26.80
CA ALA A 285 21.45 95.33 -26.81
C ALA A 285 21.14 94.77 -25.37
N GLN A 286 19.97 94.32 -24.86
CA GLN A 286 18.49 94.42 -25.05
C GLN A 286 17.85 93.54 -23.92
N LEU A 287 16.60 93.61 -23.46
CA LEU A 287 15.44 94.54 -23.55
C LEU A 287 14.53 94.25 -22.30
N LEU A 288 13.47 95.06 -22.06
CA LEU A 288 12.35 94.81 -21.13
C LEU A 288 11.01 95.08 -21.91
N GLU A 289 9.77 95.12 -21.40
CA GLU A 289 9.15 95.15 -20.04
C GLU A 289 7.64 94.73 -20.16
N GLU A 290 6.87 94.84 -19.07
CA GLU A 290 5.58 95.59 -19.01
C GLU A 290 4.20 94.86 -18.79
N VAL A 291 3.68 95.01 -17.56
CA VAL A 291 2.26 95.37 -17.20
C VAL A 291 1.12 94.32 -17.25
N ARG A 292 -0.06 94.71 -16.74
CA ARG A 292 -1.15 93.90 -16.14
C ARG A 292 -2.51 93.98 -16.89
N ARG A 293 -3.32 92.94 -16.64
CA ARG A 293 -4.79 92.93 -16.33
C ARG A 293 -5.88 92.92 -17.46
N ARG A 294 -6.63 91.79 -17.44
CA ARG A 294 -8.10 91.61 -17.25
C ARG A 294 -9.15 91.92 -18.35
N GLU A 295 -10.05 90.93 -18.47
CA GLU A 295 -11.53 91.02 -18.72
C GLU A 295 -11.98 91.50 -20.12
N ASP A 296 -13.07 91.01 -20.73
CA ASP A 296 -14.16 90.11 -20.25
C ASP A 296 -14.85 89.27 -21.36
N ASN A 297 -15.72 88.34 -20.93
CA ASN A 297 -16.97 87.76 -21.54
C ASN A 297 -17.43 88.08 -23.00
N MET A 298 -18.23 87.26 -23.72
CA MET A 298 -19.18 86.17 -23.35
C MET A 298 -19.52 85.24 -24.57
N THR A 299 -20.13 84.06 -24.30
CA THR A 299 -20.99 83.19 -25.18
C THR A 299 -20.64 82.91 -26.67
N ASP A 300 -20.47 81.62 -27.01
CA ASP A 300 -21.62 80.77 -27.39
C ASP A 300 -21.40 79.33 -26.88
N ASN A 301 -22.47 78.65 -26.46
CA ASN A 301 -22.42 77.30 -25.88
C ASN A 301 -23.80 76.62 -25.89
N SER A 302 -24.03 75.70 -26.83
CA SER A 302 -25.20 74.80 -26.81
C SER A 302 -24.91 73.48 -27.54
N GLN A 303 -24.41 73.55 -28.78
CA GLN A 303 -24.28 72.38 -29.66
C GLN A 303 -23.29 71.32 -29.12
N HIS A 304 -22.08 71.72 -28.72
CA HIS A 304 -21.05 70.79 -28.28
C HIS A 304 -21.40 70.00 -27.01
N LEU A 305 -22.23 70.54 -26.12
CA LEU A 305 -22.69 69.82 -24.92
C LEU A 305 -23.74 68.76 -25.26
N GLN A 306 -24.63 69.01 -26.23
CA GLN A 306 -25.62 68.01 -26.65
C GLN A 306 -24.97 66.82 -27.34
N ASP A 307 -24.03 67.06 -28.28
CA ASP A 307 -23.34 65.97 -28.98
C ASP A 307 -22.43 65.17 -28.03
N ALA A 308 -21.72 65.83 -27.10
CA ALA A 308 -20.95 65.15 -26.07
C ALA A 308 -21.82 64.28 -25.14
N LEU A 309 -23.00 64.78 -24.74
CA LEU A 309 -23.97 64.01 -23.96
C LEU A 309 -24.55 62.83 -24.75
N LEU A 310 -24.85 63.00 -26.04
CA LEU A 310 -25.39 61.93 -26.89
C LEU A 310 -24.35 60.82 -27.10
N ILE A 311 -23.11 61.18 -27.42
CA ILE A 311 -21.99 60.23 -27.56
C ILE A 311 -21.71 59.51 -26.23
N SER A 312 -21.70 60.25 -25.12
CA SER A 312 -21.55 59.68 -23.77
C SER A 312 -22.69 58.70 -23.43
N PHE A 313 -23.94 59.04 -23.76
CA PHE A 313 -25.10 58.20 -23.50
C PHE A 313 -25.15 56.94 -24.37
N VAL A 314 -24.73 57.03 -25.64
CA VAL A 314 -24.57 55.87 -26.53
C VAL A 314 -23.43 54.97 -26.04
N SER A 315 -22.29 55.54 -25.67
CA SER A 315 -21.15 54.81 -25.08
C SER A 315 -21.54 54.12 -23.77
N MET A 316 -22.27 54.81 -22.88
CA MET A 316 -22.79 54.26 -21.62
C MET A 316 -23.80 53.14 -21.87
N LYS A 317 -24.70 53.26 -22.86
CA LYS A 317 -25.61 52.17 -23.26
C LYS A 317 -24.87 50.96 -23.81
N TYR A 318 -23.85 51.17 -24.65
CA TYR A 318 -23.01 50.09 -25.16
C TYR A 318 -22.22 49.40 -24.04
N LEU A 319 -21.68 50.16 -23.09
CA LEU A 319 -21.01 49.64 -21.90
C LEU A 319 -21.97 48.84 -21.02
N LEU A 320 -23.18 49.35 -20.75
CA LEU A 320 -24.25 48.65 -20.04
C LEU A 320 -24.64 47.34 -20.72
N PHE A 321 -24.80 47.34 -22.05
CA PHE A 321 -25.07 46.12 -22.82
C PHE A 321 -23.93 45.10 -22.69
N ARG A 322 -22.66 45.55 -22.82
CA ARG A 322 -21.48 44.68 -22.72
C ARG A 322 -21.29 44.13 -21.31
N VAL A 323 -21.57 44.93 -20.27
CA VAL A 323 -21.60 44.48 -18.86
C VAL A 323 -22.71 43.45 -18.67
N ARG A 324 -23.95 43.77 -19.08
CA ARG A 324 -25.11 42.86 -18.93
C ARG A 324 -24.91 41.53 -19.66
N LYS A 325 -24.30 41.54 -20.85
CA LYS A 325 -23.90 40.31 -21.56
C LYS A 325 -22.88 39.51 -20.75
N LYS A 326 -21.82 40.14 -20.23
CA LYS A 326 -20.84 39.47 -19.37
C LYS A 326 -21.42 38.97 -18.04
N THR A 327 -22.41 39.65 -17.47
CA THR A 327 -23.11 39.18 -16.26
C THR A 327 -23.91 37.90 -16.54
N ILE A 328 -24.53 37.80 -17.72
CA ILE A 328 -25.23 36.57 -18.16
C ILE A 328 -24.20 35.46 -18.42
N GLU A 329 -23.16 35.72 -19.22
CA GLU A 329 -22.07 34.75 -19.47
C GLU A 329 -21.42 34.22 -18.18
N PHE A 330 -21.28 35.07 -17.16
CA PHE A 330 -20.76 34.68 -15.85
C PHE A 330 -21.77 33.87 -15.02
N ALA A 331 -23.07 34.17 -15.10
CA ALA A 331 -24.12 33.39 -14.43
C ALA A 331 -24.28 31.99 -15.07
N ASP A 332 -24.22 31.92 -16.40
CA ASP A 332 -24.24 30.66 -17.16
C ASP A 332 -23.00 29.81 -16.80
N LEU A 333 -21.80 30.41 -16.80
CA LEU A 333 -20.58 29.72 -16.37
C LEU A 333 -20.64 29.27 -14.90
N CYS A 334 -21.20 30.08 -14.00
CA CYS A 334 -21.33 29.76 -12.58
C CYS A 334 -22.30 28.59 -12.36
N THR A 335 -23.44 28.56 -13.06
CA THR A 335 -24.42 27.46 -12.96
C THR A 335 -23.90 26.16 -13.60
N VAL A 336 -23.20 26.23 -14.72
CA VAL A 336 -22.49 25.07 -15.31
C VAL A 336 -21.39 24.56 -14.37
N THR A 337 -20.59 25.44 -13.76
CA THR A 337 -19.54 25.04 -12.80
C THR A 337 -20.15 24.40 -11.54
N THR A 338 -21.23 24.96 -11.01
CA THR A 338 -21.90 24.46 -9.80
C THR A 338 -22.60 23.12 -10.04
N SER A 339 -23.18 22.92 -11.22
CA SER A 339 -23.79 21.63 -11.58
C SER A 339 -22.73 20.56 -11.89
N ALA A 340 -21.61 20.93 -12.50
CA ALA A 340 -20.47 20.02 -12.70
C ALA A 340 -19.85 19.56 -11.37
N THR A 341 -19.60 20.47 -10.41
CA THR A 341 -19.07 20.07 -9.10
C THR A 341 -20.06 19.23 -8.29
N ALA A 342 -21.34 19.58 -8.28
CA ALA A 342 -22.38 18.78 -7.63
C ALA A 342 -22.51 17.37 -8.25
N PHE A 343 -22.36 17.24 -9.57
CA PHE A 343 -22.33 15.94 -10.24
C PHE A 343 -21.08 15.13 -9.84
N SER A 344 -19.89 15.74 -9.79
CA SER A 344 -18.67 15.06 -9.36
C SER A 344 -18.78 14.51 -7.93
N TYR A 345 -19.24 15.32 -6.96
CA TYR A 345 -19.44 14.85 -5.59
C TYR A 345 -20.44 13.68 -5.53
N SER A 346 -21.59 13.79 -6.22
CA SER A 346 -22.59 12.70 -6.25
C SER A 346 -22.12 11.44 -6.99
N TRP A 347 -21.18 11.57 -7.93
CA TRP A 347 -20.55 10.42 -8.59
C TRP A 347 -19.55 9.73 -7.67
N GLU A 348 -18.71 10.49 -6.96
CA GLU A 348 -17.71 9.97 -6.03
C GLU A 348 -18.34 9.31 -4.79
N GLU A 349 -19.43 9.87 -4.25
CA GLU A 349 -20.26 9.21 -3.23
C GLU A 349 -20.82 7.86 -3.73
N LYS A 350 -21.28 7.78 -4.99
CA LYS A 350 -21.80 6.53 -5.56
C LYS A 350 -20.71 5.48 -5.75
N VAL A 351 -19.50 5.88 -6.17
CA VAL A 351 -18.36 4.96 -6.28
C VAL A 351 -18.00 4.40 -4.90
N GLN A 352 -17.92 5.25 -3.86
CA GLN A 352 -17.65 4.79 -2.50
C GLN A 352 -18.74 3.86 -1.95
N VAL A 353 -20.02 4.13 -2.22
CA VAL A 353 -21.13 3.24 -1.83
C VAL A 353 -21.05 1.88 -2.55
N GLU A 354 -20.75 1.87 -3.85
CA GLU A 354 -20.59 0.64 -4.64
C GLU A 354 -19.38 -0.18 -4.15
N GLU A 355 -18.24 0.46 -3.88
CA GLU A 355 -17.06 -0.18 -3.29
C GLU A 355 -17.36 -0.81 -1.92
N LEU A 356 -18.06 -0.08 -1.05
CA LEU A 356 -18.49 -0.58 0.27
C LEU A 356 -19.49 -1.74 0.17
N MET A 357 -20.41 -1.71 -0.80
CA MET A 357 -21.33 -2.82 -1.07
C MET A 357 -20.59 -4.07 -1.56
N ASN A 358 -19.62 -3.91 -2.46
CA ASN A 358 -18.79 -5.02 -2.94
C ASN A 358 -17.86 -5.58 -1.85
N ALA A 359 -17.34 -4.73 -0.95
CA ALA A 359 -16.58 -5.17 0.21
C ALA A 359 -17.45 -5.94 1.23
N LEU A 360 -18.67 -5.48 1.48
CA LEU A 360 -19.65 -6.14 2.36
C LEU A 360 -20.02 -7.53 1.83
N GLU A 361 -20.31 -7.66 0.53
CA GLU A 361 -20.68 -8.95 -0.07
C GLU A 361 -19.48 -9.93 -0.14
N LYS A 362 -18.24 -9.46 -0.35
CA LYS A 362 -17.04 -10.28 -0.14
C LYS A 362 -16.93 -10.79 1.30
N THR A 363 -17.05 -9.89 2.28
CA THR A 363 -16.98 -10.24 3.72
C THR A 363 -18.06 -11.27 4.09
N ARG A 364 -19.24 -11.18 3.48
CA ARG A 364 -20.34 -12.14 3.64
C ARG A 364 -19.99 -13.52 3.05
N GLN A 365 -19.43 -13.56 1.85
CA GLN A 365 -18.99 -14.81 1.21
C GLN A 365 -17.84 -15.47 1.99
N GLU A 366 -16.90 -14.68 2.52
CA GLU A 366 -15.87 -15.16 3.45
C GLU A 366 -16.50 -15.73 4.74
N LEU A 367 -17.48 -15.06 5.33
CA LEU A 367 -18.21 -15.52 6.51
C LEU A 367 -18.96 -16.84 6.24
N ASP A 368 -19.60 -17.00 5.09
CA ASP A 368 -20.28 -18.26 4.75
C ASP A 368 -19.26 -19.37 4.41
N SER A 369 -18.09 -19.05 3.83
CA SER A 369 -16.97 -19.99 3.67
C SER A 369 -16.36 -20.47 4.99
N THR A 370 -16.36 -19.63 6.03
CA THR A 370 -15.83 -19.99 7.36
C THR A 370 -16.84 -20.82 8.14
N LYS A 371 -18.15 -20.54 8.03
CA LYS A 371 -19.22 -21.42 8.53
C LYS A 371 -19.16 -22.81 7.90
N ALA A 372 -19.01 -22.91 6.58
CA ALA A 372 -18.91 -24.19 5.87
C ALA A 372 -17.70 -25.01 6.33
N ARG A 373 -16.52 -24.35 6.45
CA ARG A 373 -15.31 -24.98 7.02
C ARG A 373 -15.51 -25.42 8.47
N LEU A 374 -16.12 -24.59 9.32
CA LEU A 374 -16.39 -24.92 10.72
C LEU A 374 -17.29 -26.17 10.83
N ALA A 375 -18.41 -26.20 10.10
CA ALA A 375 -19.32 -27.35 10.08
C ALA A 375 -18.62 -28.64 9.63
N SER A 376 -17.79 -28.58 8.57
CA SER A 376 -17.00 -29.72 8.11
C SER A 376 -15.99 -30.19 9.17
N THR A 377 -15.30 -29.28 9.87
CA THR A 377 -14.38 -29.67 10.95
C THR A 377 -15.11 -30.24 12.17
N GLN A 378 -16.30 -29.75 12.49
CA GLN A 378 -17.14 -30.27 13.59
C GLN A 378 -17.66 -31.68 13.27
N GLN A 379 -18.11 -31.92 12.03
CA GLN A 379 -18.48 -33.26 11.59
C GLN A 379 -17.29 -34.22 11.68
N SER A 380 -16.12 -33.84 11.15
CA SER A 380 -14.94 -34.71 11.19
C SER A 380 -14.45 -34.97 12.62
N LEU A 381 -14.59 -34.00 13.54
CA LEU A 381 -14.32 -34.24 14.96
C LEU A 381 -15.29 -35.30 15.54
N ALA A 382 -16.60 -35.16 15.32
CA ALA A 382 -17.59 -36.13 15.78
C ALA A 382 -17.36 -37.54 15.21
N GLU A 383 -16.94 -37.65 13.94
CA GLU A 383 -16.54 -38.92 13.32
C GLU A 383 -15.31 -39.54 14.01
N LYS A 384 -14.32 -38.72 14.41
CA LYS A 384 -13.15 -39.19 15.18
C LYS A 384 -13.51 -39.58 16.61
N GLU A 385 -14.39 -38.84 17.27
CA GLU A 385 -14.89 -39.17 18.62
C GLU A 385 -15.67 -40.50 18.61
N ALA A 386 -16.58 -40.69 17.65
CA ALA A 386 -17.31 -41.94 17.47
C ALA A 386 -16.37 -43.12 17.14
N HIS A 387 -15.37 -42.92 16.27
CA HIS A 387 -14.38 -43.96 15.98
C HIS A 387 -13.53 -44.31 17.22
N LEU A 388 -13.15 -43.32 18.03
CA LEU A 388 -12.38 -43.53 19.26
C LEU A 388 -13.23 -44.26 20.33
N ALA A 389 -14.53 -43.96 20.45
CA ALA A 389 -15.46 -44.70 21.28
C ALA A 389 -15.57 -46.17 20.84
N ASN A 390 -15.71 -46.43 19.54
CA ASN A 390 -15.73 -47.79 19.00
C ASN A 390 -14.42 -48.56 19.29
N LEU A 391 -13.25 -47.90 19.17
CA LEU A 391 -11.96 -48.50 19.54
C LEU A 391 -11.83 -48.79 21.05
N ARG A 392 -12.46 -47.99 21.92
CA ARG A 392 -12.55 -48.29 23.37
C ARG A 392 -13.40 -49.55 23.59
N ILE A 393 -14.59 -49.63 22.98
CA ILE A 393 -15.51 -50.77 23.11
C ILE A 393 -14.83 -52.06 22.62
N GLU A 394 -14.24 -52.04 21.42
CA GLU A 394 -13.56 -53.20 20.85
C GLU A 394 -12.36 -53.65 21.71
N ARG A 395 -11.61 -52.69 22.29
CA ARG A 395 -10.55 -53.01 23.26
C ARG A 395 -11.08 -53.65 24.55
N ARG A 396 -12.24 -53.22 25.07
CA ARG A 396 -12.89 -53.85 26.25
C ARG A 396 -13.29 -55.29 25.92
N LYS A 397 -13.95 -55.51 24.78
CA LYS A 397 -14.34 -56.84 24.27
C LYS A 397 -13.13 -57.79 24.09
N GLN A 398 -12.04 -57.32 23.47
CA GLN A 398 -10.82 -58.12 23.31
C GLN A 398 -10.15 -58.48 24.66
N LEU A 399 -10.23 -57.62 25.66
CA LEU A 399 -9.73 -57.94 27.02
C LEU A 399 -10.60 -59.01 27.71
N GLU A 400 -11.91 -58.98 27.50
CA GLU A 400 -12.85 -60.00 28.00
C GLU A 400 -12.60 -61.36 27.33
N GLU A 401 -12.47 -61.40 26.00
CA GLU A 401 -12.11 -62.61 25.23
C GLU A 401 -10.76 -63.20 25.68
N ILE A 402 -9.73 -62.36 25.88
CA ILE A 402 -8.42 -62.79 26.41
C ILE A 402 -8.52 -63.36 27.83
N LEU A 403 -9.42 -62.83 28.67
CA LEU A 403 -9.64 -63.35 30.02
C LEU A 403 -10.45 -64.65 30.00
N GLU A 404 -11.41 -64.81 29.09
CA GLU A 404 -12.19 -66.03 28.89
C GLU A 404 -11.31 -67.18 28.37
N MET A 405 -10.53 -66.97 27.30
CA MET A 405 -9.58 -67.97 26.80
C MET A 405 -8.57 -68.43 27.87
N LYS A 406 -8.15 -67.53 28.77
CA LYS A 406 -7.29 -67.89 29.92
C LYS A 406 -8.03 -68.73 30.97
N GLN A 407 -9.33 -68.51 31.16
CA GLN A 407 -10.18 -69.33 32.03
C GLN A 407 -10.32 -70.75 31.47
N GLU A 408 -10.63 -70.86 30.18
CA GLU A 408 -10.78 -72.14 29.48
C GLU A 408 -9.47 -72.94 29.46
N ALA A 409 -8.35 -72.30 29.15
CA ALA A 409 -7.03 -72.95 29.17
C ALA A 409 -6.65 -73.48 30.57
N LEU A 410 -6.97 -72.73 31.64
CA LEU A 410 -6.75 -73.20 33.01
C LEU A 410 -7.69 -74.35 33.39
N LEU A 411 -8.97 -74.29 32.99
CA LEU A 411 -9.94 -75.39 33.19
C LEU A 411 -9.52 -76.66 32.44
N ALA A 412 -9.08 -76.54 31.19
CA ALA A 412 -8.57 -77.64 30.39
C ALA A 412 -7.33 -78.28 31.03
N ALA A 413 -6.36 -77.47 31.48
CA ALA A 413 -5.17 -77.97 32.18
C ALA A 413 -5.52 -78.67 33.51
N ILE A 414 -6.47 -78.15 34.29
CA ILE A 414 -6.97 -78.80 35.52
C ILE A 414 -7.60 -80.16 35.20
N SER A 415 -8.44 -80.23 34.16
CA SER A 415 -9.08 -81.45 33.68
C SER A 415 -8.05 -82.49 33.22
N GLU A 416 -7.01 -82.06 32.49
CA GLU A 416 -5.88 -82.92 32.09
C GLU A 416 -5.13 -83.49 33.30
N LYS A 417 -4.86 -82.69 34.33
CA LYS A 417 -4.24 -83.19 35.57
C LYS A 417 -5.14 -84.18 36.31
N ASP A 418 -6.45 -83.95 36.38
CA ASP A 418 -7.38 -84.90 36.99
C ASP A 418 -7.49 -86.23 36.19
N ALA A 419 -7.49 -86.17 34.86
CA ALA A 419 -7.43 -87.37 34.02
C ALA A 419 -6.13 -88.16 34.23
N ASN A 420 -4.99 -87.49 34.28
CA ASN A 420 -3.68 -88.10 34.55
C ASN A 420 -3.60 -88.71 35.97
N ILE A 421 -4.17 -88.03 36.98
CA ILE A 421 -4.30 -88.58 38.34
C ILE A 421 -5.15 -89.85 38.33
N ALA A 422 -6.33 -89.83 37.71
CA ALA A 422 -7.23 -90.98 37.66
C ALA A 422 -6.59 -92.18 36.92
N LEU A 423 -5.89 -91.96 35.81
CA LEU A 423 -5.17 -93.00 35.08
C LEU A 423 -4.07 -93.65 35.94
N LEU A 424 -3.28 -92.85 36.67
CA LEU A 424 -2.25 -93.37 37.56
C LEU A 424 -2.85 -94.10 38.78
N GLU A 425 -3.91 -93.58 39.38
CA GLU A 425 -4.58 -94.22 40.52
C GLU A 425 -5.27 -95.55 40.15
N LEU A 426 -5.73 -95.70 38.90
CA LEU A 426 -6.28 -96.96 38.37
C LEU A 426 -5.20 -97.96 37.94
N SER A 427 -4.02 -97.52 37.49
CA SER A 427 -2.95 -98.40 36.97
C SER A 427 -1.84 -98.75 37.98
N ALA A 428 -1.71 -98.01 39.08
CA ALA A 428 -0.60 -98.16 40.03
C ALA A 428 -0.79 -99.29 41.06
N SER A 429 0.05 -100.32 40.98
CA SER A 429 0.12 -101.42 41.96
C SER A 429 0.82 -101.02 43.29
N LYS A 430 0.32 -99.98 43.97
CA LYS A 430 0.83 -99.43 45.24
C LYS A 430 2.34 -99.14 45.27
N LYS A 431 2.97 -98.90 44.12
CA LYS A 431 4.40 -98.59 44.03
C LYS A 431 4.66 -97.17 44.52
N LYS A 432 5.72 -96.98 45.31
CA LYS A 432 6.05 -95.68 45.91
C LYS A 432 6.21 -94.56 44.86
N LYS A 433 6.94 -94.81 43.76
CA LYS A 433 7.15 -93.83 42.68
C LYS A 433 5.83 -93.29 42.11
N THR A 434 4.88 -94.16 41.77
CA THR A 434 3.56 -93.76 41.27
C THR A 434 2.72 -92.99 42.30
N GLN A 435 2.93 -93.23 43.61
CA GLN A 435 2.30 -92.40 44.66
C GLN A 435 2.96 -91.02 44.78
N ASP A 436 4.29 -90.95 44.67
CA ASP A 436 5.04 -89.68 44.65
C ASP A 436 4.65 -88.83 43.42
N GLU A 437 4.46 -89.46 42.26
CA GLU A 437 3.97 -88.84 41.01
C GLU A 437 2.53 -88.32 41.14
N VAL A 438 1.60 -89.12 41.68
CA VAL A 438 0.22 -88.66 41.97
C VAL A 438 0.20 -87.50 42.96
N MET A 439 1.06 -87.52 43.99
CA MET A 439 1.22 -86.39 44.92
C MET A 439 1.87 -85.15 44.25
N ALA A 440 2.67 -85.31 43.20
CA ALA A 440 3.19 -84.18 42.43
C ALA A 440 2.09 -83.54 41.58
N LEU A 441 1.33 -84.35 40.83
CA LEU A 441 0.21 -83.89 39.99
C LEU A 441 -0.89 -83.20 40.82
N LYS A 442 -1.21 -83.69 42.02
CA LYS A 442 -2.18 -83.04 42.92
C LYS A 442 -1.72 -81.63 43.32
N ARG A 443 -0.46 -81.47 43.75
CA ARG A 443 0.13 -80.15 44.06
C ARG A 443 0.21 -79.22 42.85
N GLU A 444 0.38 -79.77 41.64
CA GLU A 444 0.36 -78.99 40.40
C GLU A 444 -1.07 -78.52 40.08
N LYS A 445 -2.06 -79.39 40.23
CA LYS A 445 -3.48 -79.05 40.08
C LYS A 445 -3.92 -77.98 41.07
N ASP A 446 -3.51 -78.07 42.34
CA ASP A 446 -3.84 -77.07 43.36
C ASP A 446 -3.32 -75.67 42.99
N ARG A 447 -2.14 -75.58 42.34
CA ARG A 447 -1.60 -74.32 41.79
C ARG A 447 -2.44 -73.79 40.63
N LEU A 448 -2.85 -74.64 39.69
CA LEU A 448 -3.71 -74.27 38.57
C LEU A 448 -5.10 -73.80 39.07
N VAL A 449 -5.67 -74.48 40.08
CA VAL A 449 -6.94 -74.08 40.73
C VAL A 449 -6.80 -72.73 41.44
N HIS A 450 -5.64 -72.42 42.03
CA HIS A 450 -5.37 -71.10 42.61
C HIS A 450 -5.26 -70.01 41.52
N GLN A 451 -4.55 -70.28 40.43
CA GLN A 451 -4.46 -69.38 39.26
C GLN A 451 -5.84 -69.13 38.63
N LEU A 452 -6.69 -70.17 38.52
CA LEU A 452 -8.06 -70.04 38.03
C LEU A 452 -8.89 -69.10 38.90
N LYS A 453 -8.84 -69.26 40.23
CA LYS A 453 -9.53 -68.34 41.17
C LYS A 453 -9.06 -66.89 41.00
N GLN A 454 -7.75 -66.68 40.83
CA GLN A 454 -7.20 -65.34 40.59
C GLN A 454 -7.64 -64.77 39.24
N GLN A 455 -7.69 -65.58 38.18
CA GLN A 455 -8.23 -65.17 36.87
C GLN A 455 -9.72 -64.81 36.98
N THR A 456 -10.54 -65.59 37.68
CA THR A 456 -11.97 -65.30 37.85
C THR A 456 -12.17 -63.96 38.57
N GLN A 457 -11.38 -63.70 39.62
CA GLN A 457 -11.41 -62.43 40.33
C GLN A 457 -10.97 -61.24 39.45
N ASN A 458 -9.94 -61.43 38.61
CA ASN A 458 -9.51 -60.41 37.65
C ASN A 458 -10.59 -60.12 36.60
N ARG A 459 -11.31 -61.14 36.11
CA ARG A 459 -12.43 -60.97 35.17
C ARG A 459 -13.61 -60.24 35.80
N MET A 460 -13.96 -60.58 37.05
CA MET A 460 -14.98 -59.84 37.81
C MET A 460 -14.59 -58.39 38.06
N LYS A 461 -13.30 -58.09 38.33
CA LYS A 461 -12.85 -56.71 38.50
C LYS A 461 -12.94 -55.91 37.21
N LEU A 462 -12.48 -56.46 36.07
CA LEU A 462 -12.57 -55.76 34.79
C LEU A 462 -14.02 -55.46 34.40
N MET A 463 -14.95 -56.40 34.66
CA MET A 463 -16.39 -56.16 34.49
C MET A 463 -16.92 -55.02 35.39
N ALA A 464 -16.44 -54.87 36.62
CA ALA A 464 -16.82 -53.76 37.49
C ALA A 464 -16.21 -52.42 37.03
N ASP A 465 -14.89 -52.40 36.76
CA ASP A 465 -14.17 -51.21 36.28
C ASP A 465 -14.76 -50.67 34.95
N ASN A 466 -15.36 -51.54 34.12
CA ASN A 466 -16.04 -51.17 32.86
C ASN A 466 -17.37 -50.39 33.04
N TYR A 467 -18.09 -50.54 34.16
CA TYR A 467 -19.41 -49.91 34.35
C TYR A 467 -19.31 -48.41 34.70
N ASP A 468 -18.27 -47.99 35.44
CA ASP A 468 -18.09 -46.58 35.83
C ASP A 468 -17.71 -45.69 34.61
N ASP A 469 -16.94 -46.22 33.66
CA ASP A 469 -16.46 -45.51 32.46
C ASP A 469 -17.61 -45.06 31.53
N ASP A 470 -18.59 -45.95 31.27
CA ASP A 470 -19.73 -45.64 30.40
C ASP A 470 -20.70 -44.62 31.02
N HIS A 471 -20.84 -44.61 32.35
CA HIS A 471 -21.69 -43.61 33.04
C HIS A 471 -21.15 -42.18 32.90
N HIS A 472 -19.84 -41.99 32.72
CA HIS A 472 -19.25 -40.66 32.56
C HIS A 472 -19.48 -40.03 31.18
N HIS A 473 -19.64 -40.82 30.11
CA HIS A 473 -19.82 -40.26 28.76
C HIS A 473 -21.22 -39.71 28.48
N TYR A 474 -22.28 -40.29 29.05
CA TYR A 474 -23.65 -39.81 28.83
C TYR A 474 -23.94 -38.40 29.41
N HIS A 475 -23.08 -37.88 30.29
CA HIS A 475 -23.27 -36.56 30.93
C HIS A 475 -22.57 -35.38 30.23
N HIS A 476 -21.97 -35.56 29.04
CA HIS A 476 -21.30 -34.47 28.30
C HIS A 476 -21.95 -34.08 26.95
N HIS A 477 -22.92 -34.82 26.44
CA HIS A 477 -23.56 -34.55 25.14
C HIS A 477 -24.87 -33.73 25.19
N HIS A 478 -25.14 -32.98 26.27
CA HIS A 478 -26.40 -32.21 26.42
C HIS A 478 -26.23 -30.72 26.79
N HIS A 479 -25.30 -30.04 26.11
CA HIS A 479 -25.32 -28.58 25.97
C HIS A 479 -25.46 -28.16 24.49
N HIS A 480 -26.70 -28.20 23.99
CA HIS A 480 -27.07 -27.50 22.76
C HIS A 480 -26.93 -25.98 22.95
N HIS A 481 -26.12 -25.33 22.11
CA HIS A 481 -26.08 -23.86 22.03
C HIS A 481 -27.38 -23.31 21.41
N HIS A 482 -28.35 -22.97 22.26
CA HIS A 482 -29.47 -22.10 21.90
C HIS A 482 -29.13 -20.62 22.18
N HIS A 483 -28.36 -19.99 21.29
CA HIS A 483 -28.21 -18.53 21.29
C HIS A 483 -29.26 -17.88 20.38
N ARG A 484 -30.40 -17.50 20.97
CA ARG A 484 -31.42 -16.64 20.36
C ARG A 484 -31.28 -15.23 20.91
N SER A 485 -30.56 -14.35 20.20
CA SER A 485 -30.39 -12.96 20.61
C SER A 485 -31.70 -12.15 20.54
N PRO A 486 -32.16 -11.52 21.63
CA PRO A 486 -33.18 -10.49 21.57
C PRO A 486 -32.51 -9.14 21.27
N GLY A 487 -32.85 -8.51 20.14
CA GLY A 487 -32.42 -7.14 19.86
C GLY A 487 -33.10 -6.16 20.81
N ARG A 488 -32.32 -5.33 21.52
CA ARG A 488 -32.86 -4.21 22.31
C ARG A 488 -31.95 -3.00 22.23
N THR A 489 -32.37 -1.99 21.47
CA THR A 489 -31.76 -0.67 21.48
C THR A 489 -32.04 0.03 22.82
N GLN A 490 -31.03 0.68 23.38
CA GLN A 490 -31.22 1.69 24.42
C GLN A 490 -30.38 2.92 24.11
N HIS A 491 -31.05 4.08 24.06
CA HIS A 491 -30.38 5.36 24.26
C HIS A 491 -29.84 5.45 25.68
N ASN A 492 -28.66 6.05 25.83
CA ASN A 492 -28.39 7.12 26.80
C ASN A 492 -27.06 7.79 26.39
N HIS A 493 -27.07 9.08 26.08
CA HIS A 493 -26.99 10.22 27.01
C HIS A 493 -25.55 10.54 27.46
N ARG A 494 -25.12 11.73 27.05
CA ARG A 494 -23.93 12.46 27.50
C ARG A 494 -24.12 12.92 28.96
N PRO A 495 -23.02 13.00 29.72
CA PRO A 495 -22.73 14.23 30.46
C PRO A 495 -21.31 14.74 30.19
N SER A 496 -21.11 16.05 30.41
CA SER A 496 -19.85 16.80 30.24
C SER A 496 -19.22 16.72 28.85
#